data_AF-A0A502L168-F1
#
_entry.id   AF-A0A502L168-F1
#
_cell.length_a   1.000
_cell.length_b   1.000
_cell.length_c   1.000
_cell.angle_alpha   90.00
_cell.angle_beta   90.00
_cell.angle_gamma   90.00
#
_symmetry.space_group_name_H-M   'P 1'
#
loop_
_entity.id
_entity.type
_entity.pdbx_description
1 polymer ?
#
loop_
_entity_poly.entity_id
_entity_poly.type
_entity_poly.pdbx_seq_one_letter_code
_entity_poly.pdbx_strand_id
1 'polypeptide(L)'
;MYKISELATKVGLSRTALLYYEKLQLITGQRLENGYRVYSDKDVQRLRLIQHLLAGGLTLKECKVCLEAKLDRQLLKNRLNALDQEIVQKQKSRDLLAAILGEGDLKSWHEDLNELAPDAHLDWLIKQGFCEKEALRLKWLSKNMNEHDEYMADFMKVFETLEHWGPGSDVDTKHALSLLPSLPKNILEIGCGKGLATKVLAEETEAIITAIDNEQSALDSLTRRFEQLGLSKQLETANVSMTNLPFDKESFDIIWSEGSAYIMGVEKALASWKPCLRAQGYIVLSDMVWRTDKPSKEAMALWSQEYPDIQQIATRVEQMQKAGYQVIRHFPQSKQAWLNYYEPLTARITELEEEMTSSVALSDIKHEVDICTRFADEFGYHVFILAKEK
;
A
#
# COMPACT_ATOMS: atom_id res chain seq x y z
N MET A 1 -2.86 -52.88 -43.28
CA MET A 1 -4.26 -52.58 -42.93
C MET A 1 -4.52 -53.05 -41.51
N TYR A 2 -5.27 -52.27 -40.71
CA TYR A 2 -5.48 -52.50 -39.28
C TYR A 2 -6.96 -52.61 -38.97
N LYS A 3 -7.36 -53.59 -38.15
CA LYS A 3 -8.68 -53.57 -37.49
C LYS A 3 -8.72 -52.44 -36.46
N ILE A 4 -9.92 -52.01 -36.07
CA ILE A 4 -10.07 -50.87 -35.13
C ILE A 4 -9.33 -51.09 -33.79
N SER A 5 -9.29 -52.32 -33.28
CA SER A 5 -8.57 -52.64 -32.03
C SER A 5 -7.05 -52.56 -32.20
N GLU A 6 -6.53 -52.97 -33.36
CA GLU A 6 -5.09 -52.87 -33.68
C GLU A 6 -4.68 -51.41 -33.90
N LEU A 7 -5.55 -50.63 -34.56
CA LEU A 7 -5.37 -49.20 -34.74
C LEU A 7 -5.34 -48.47 -33.39
N ALA A 8 -6.29 -48.77 -32.50
CA ALA A 8 -6.38 -48.22 -31.13
C ALA A 8 -5.07 -48.40 -30.38
N THR A 9 -4.54 -49.63 -30.35
CA THR A 9 -3.26 -49.94 -29.71
C THR A 9 -2.11 -49.16 -30.36
N LYS A 10 -2.09 -49.05 -31.70
CA LYS A 10 -0.99 -48.44 -32.44
C LYS A 10 -0.89 -46.92 -32.27
N VAL A 11 -2.01 -46.23 -32.03
CA VAL A 11 -2.04 -44.76 -31.80
C VAL A 11 -2.27 -44.38 -30.34
N GLY A 12 -2.46 -45.35 -29.44
CA GLY A 12 -2.69 -45.09 -28.02
C GLY A 12 -4.04 -44.42 -27.72
N LEU A 13 -5.07 -44.68 -28.53
CA LEU A 13 -6.42 -44.15 -28.34
C LEU A 13 -7.41 -45.26 -28.00
N SER A 14 -8.47 -44.94 -27.27
CA SER A 14 -9.55 -45.89 -27.02
C SER A 14 -10.32 -46.20 -28.30
N ARG A 15 -10.88 -47.42 -28.40
CA ARG A 15 -11.76 -47.79 -29.52
C ARG A 15 -12.93 -46.81 -29.67
N THR A 16 -13.48 -46.34 -28.55
CA THR A 16 -14.57 -45.35 -28.52
C THR A 16 -14.15 -44.01 -29.11
N ALA A 17 -12.93 -43.53 -28.81
CA ALA A 17 -12.38 -42.31 -29.40
C ALA A 17 -12.21 -42.44 -30.92
N LEU A 18 -11.72 -43.58 -31.41
CA LEU A 18 -11.58 -43.82 -32.85
C LEU A 18 -12.94 -43.88 -33.57
N LEU A 19 -13.96 -44.51 -32.98
CA LEU A 19 -15.31 -44.51 -33.53
C LEU A 19 -15.91 -43.10 -33.55
N TYR A 20 -15.62 -42.29 -32.54
CA TYR A 20 -16.04 -40.89 -32.51
C TYR A 20 -15.33 -40.07 -33.60
N TYR A 21 -14.03 -40.28 -33.82
CA TYR A 21 -13.27 -39.59 -34.87
C TYR A 21 -13.76 -40.00 -36.25
N GLU A 22 -14.11 -41.27 -36.45
CA GLU A 22 -14.76 -41.77 -37.67
C GLU A 22 -16.14 -41.15 -37.88
N LYS A 23 -16.95 -40.98 -36.82
CA LYS A 23 -18.24 -40.26 -36.87
C LYS A 23 -18.05 -38.79 -37.29
N LEU A 24 -16.97 -38.15 -36.85
CA LEU A 24 -16.59 -36.80 -37.27
C LEU A 24 -15.95 -36.75 -38.67
N GLN A 25 -15.77 -37.91 -39.32
CA GLN A 25 -15.12 -38.09 -40.62
C GLN A 25 -13.63 -37.67 -40.63
N LEU A 26 -12.97 -37.71 -39.47
CA LEU A 26 -11.53 -37.46 -39.37
C LEU A 26 -10.71 -38.63 -39.93
N ILE A 27 -11.26 -39.84 -39.87
CA ILE A 27 -10.76 -41.06 -40.52
C ILE A 27 -11.95 -41.80 -41.15
N THR A 28 -11.71 -42.67 -42.13
CA THR A 28 -12.78 -43.47 -42.74
C THR A 28 -12.31 -44.91 -42.93
N GLY A 29 -12.96 -45.86 -42.23
CA GLY A 29 -12.65 -47.28 -42.39
C GLY A 29 -13.27 -47.86 -43.65
N GLN A 30 -12.47 -48.61 -44.42
CA GLN A 30 -12.97 -49.36 -45.57
C GLN A 30 -13.60 -50.67 -45.07
N ARG A 31 -14.81 -51.00 -45.54
CA ARG A 31 -15.46 -52.28 -45.24
C ARG A 31 -14.95 -53.36 -46.19
N LEU A 32 -14.54 -54.49 -45.63
CA LEU A 32 -14.24 -55.72 -46.37
C LEU A 32 -15.53 -56.52 -46.62
N GLU A 33 -15.49 -57.48 -47.55
CA GLU A 33 -16.61 -58.37 -47.88
C GLU A 33 -17.14 -59.15 -46.66
N ASN A 34 -16.29 -59.39 -45.67
CA ASN A 34 -16.62 -60.04 -44.40
C ASN A 34 -17.25 -59.09 -43.35
N GLY A 35 -17.59 -57.85 -43.71
CA GLY A 35 -18.24 -56.87 -42.84
C GLY A 35 -17.33 -56.12 -41.87
N TYR A 36 -16.05 -56.49 -41.75
CA TYR A 36 -15.09 -55.81 -40.88
C TYR A 36 -14.60 -54.49 -41.51
N ARG A 37 -14.38 -53.48 -40.66
CA ARG A 37 -13.70 -52.23 -41.05
C ARG A 37 -12.19 -52.38 -40.89
N VAL A 38 -11.46 -51.94 -41.90
CA VAL A 38 -10.00 -51.86 -41.89
C VAL A 38 -9.52 -50.46 -42.23
N TYR A 39 -8.40 -50.08 -41.61
CA TYR A 39 -7.77 -48.76 -41.75
C TYR A 39 -6.35 -48.91 -42.32
N SER A 40 -5.90 -47.90 -43.05
CA SER A 40 -4.60 -47.88 -43.72
C SER A 40 -3.51 -47.27 -42.85
N ASP A 41 -2.24 -47.37 -43.29
CA ASP A 41 -1.13 -46.62 -42.68
C ASP A 41 -1.31 -45.10 -42.80
N LYS A 42 -2.03 -44.64 -43.83
CA LYS A 42 -2.39 -43.23 -43.99
C LYS A 42 -3.32 -42.75 -42.86
N ASP A 43 -4.25 -43.59 -42.41
CA ASP A 43 -5.12 -43.29 -41.27
C ASP A 43 -4.32 -43.20 -39.96
N VAL A 44 -3.31 -44.06 -39.79
CA VAL A 44 -2.38 -44.00 -38.64
C VAL A 44 -1.65 -42.66 -38.63
N GLN A 45 -1.08 -42.24 -39.76
CA GLN A 45 -0.38 -40.96 -39.86
C GLN A 45 -1.31 -39.77 -39.64
N ARG A 46 -2.53 -39.83 -40.17
CA ARG A 46 -3.56 -38.79 -39.97
C ARG A 46 -3.96 -38.66 -38.51
N LEU A 47 -4.12 -39.78 -37.79
CA LEU A 47 -4.42 -39.78 -36.36
C LEU A 47 -3.29 -39.19 -35.53
N ARG A 48 -2.03 -39.49 -35.85
CA ARG A 48 -0.87 -38.88 -35.19
C ARG A 48 -0.82 -37.37 -35.39
N LEU A 49 -1.11 -36.90 -36.61
CA LEU A 49 -1.20 -35.46 -36.89
C LEU A 49 -2.32 -34.80 -36.06
N ILE A 50 -3.49 -35.43 -35.95
CA ILE A 50 -4.58 -34.95 -35.08
C ILE A 50 -4.11 -34.87 -33.63
N GLN A 51 -3.41 -35.89 -33.11
CA GLN A 51 -2.89 -35.86 -31.73
C GLN A 51 -1.93 -34.69 -31.50
N HIS A 52 -1.05 -34.39 -32.46
CA HIS A 52 -0.15 -33.23 -32.36
C HIS A 52 -0.92 -31.89 -32.40
N LEU A 53 -1.94 -31.76 -33.25
CA LEU A 53 -2.76 -30.55 -33.32
C LEU A 53 -3.59 -30.34 -32.04
N LEU A 54 -4.14 -31.41 -31.48
CA LEU A 54 -4.84 -31.39 -30.20
C LEU A 54 -3.90 -30.99 -29.05
N ALA A 55 -2.67 -31.50 -29.04
CA ALA A 55 -1.66 -31.12 -28.04
C ALA A 55 -1.27 -29.64 -28.14
N GLY A 56 -1.34 -29.06 -29.35
CA GLY A 56 -1.21 -27.62 -29.58
C GLY A 56 -2.44 -26.79 -29.16
N GLY A 57 -3.46 -27.42 -28.56
CA GLY A 57 -4.63 -26.74 -28.01
C GLY A 57 -5.78 -26.53 -29.01
N LEU A 58 -5.75 -27.14 -30.20
CA LEU A 58 -6.87 -27.12 -31.14
C LEU A 58 -7.95 -28.12 -30.72
N THR A 59 -9.19 -27.84 -31.09
CA THR A 59 -10.32 -28.77 -30.97
C THR A 59 -10.36 -29.76 -32.14
N LEU A 60 -11.10 -30.86 -31.99
CA LEU A 60 -11.29 -31.85 -33.07
C LEU A 60 -11.92 -31.25 -34.33
N LYS A 61 -12.79 -30.25 -34.18
CA LYS A 61 -13.44 -29.56 -35.30
C LYS A 61 -12.41 -28.73 -36.08
N GLU A 62 -11.52 -28.04 -35.39
CA GLU A 62 -10.45 -27.24 -36.00
C GLU A 62 -9.38 -28.16 -36.63
N CYS A 63 -9.05 -29.29 -35.98
CA CYS A 63 -8.18 -30.31 -36.56
C CYS A 63 -8.73 -30.82 -37.90
N LYS A 64 -10.05 -31.04 -38.02
CA LYS A 64 -10.69 -31.42 -39.29
C LYS A 64 -10.45 -30.37 -40.37
N VAL A 65 -10.68 -29.09 -40.05
CA VAL A 65 -10.47 -27.97 -40.97
C VAL A 65 -9.01 -27.88 -41.41
N CYS A 66 -8.05 -28.03 -40.49
CA CYS A 66 -6.61 -28.04 -40.79
C CYS A 66 -6.20 -29.19 -41.73
N LEU A 67 -6.90 -30.32 -41.71
CA LEU A 67 -6.61 -31.50 -42.53
C LEU A 67 -7.27 -31.47 -43.91
N GLU A 68 -8.29 -30.64 -44.11
CA GLU A 68 -9.14 -30.62 -45.31
C GLU A 68 -8.99 -29.33 -46.12
N ALA A 69 -8.53 -28.24 -45.50
CA ALA A 69 -8.43 -26.92 -46.13
C ALA A 69 -7.07 -26.25 -45.88
N LYS A 70 -6.80 -25.18 -46.63
CA LYS A 70 -5.65 -24.30 -46.39
C LYS A 70 -5.79 -23.69 -44.99
N LEU A 71 -4.73 -23.82 -44.20
CA LEU A 71 -4.66 -23.39 -42.79
C LEU A 71 -5.22 -21.97 -42.61
N ASP A 72 -6.27 -21.82 -41.80
CA ASP A 72 -6.78 -20.51 -41.42
C ASP A 72 -5.80 -19.85 -40.43
N ARG A 73 -4.96 -18.98 -40.98
CA ARG A 73 -3.95 -18.25 -40.20
C ARG A 73 -4.59 -17.37 -39.12
N GLN A 74 -5.82 -16.89 -39.33
CA GLN A 74 -6.49 -16.03 -38.35
C GLN A 74 -6.97 -16.84 -37.15
N LEU A 75 -7.52 -18.04 -37.37
CA LEU A 75 -7.90 -18.96 -36.30
C LEU A 75 -6.70 -19.29 -35.40
N LEU A 76 -5.55 -19.63 -35.99
CA LEU A 76 -4.35 -19.97 -35.22
C LEU A 76 -3.79 -18.77 -34.46
N LYS A 77 -3.82 -17.56 -35.04
CA LYS A 77 -3.44 -16.33 -34.33
C LYS A 77 -4.36 -16.08 -33.13
N ASN A 78 -5.67 -16.24 -33.29
CA ASN A 78 -6.61 -16.05 -32.19
C ASN A 78 -6.36 -17.05 -31.06
N ARG A 79 -6.06 -18.32 -31.39
CA ARG A 79 -5.75 -19.34 -30.39
C ARG A 79 -4.43 -19.08 -29.68
N LEU A 80 -3.41 -18.65 -30.41
CA LEU A 80 -2.13 -18.25 -29.84
C LEU A 80 -2.30 -17.10 -28.84
N ASN A 81 -3.02 -16.04 -29.23
CA ASN A 81 -3.30 -14.92 -28.34
C ASN A 81 -4.06 -15.33 -27.07
N ALA A 82 -5.02 -16.26 -27.18
CA ALA A 82 -5.74 -16.78 -26.01
C ALA A 82 -4.80 -17.57 -25.07
N LEU A 83 -3.89 -18.37 -25.61
CA LEU A 83 -2.88 -19.08 -24.81
C LEU A 83 -1.91 -18.09 -24.14
N ASP A 84 -1.47 -17.05 -24.83
CA ASP A 84 -0.62 -16.02 -24.24
C ASP A 84 -1.32 -15.32 -23.06
N GLN A 85 -2.62 -15.02 -23.18
CA GLN A 85 -3.42 -14.48 -22.08
C GLN A 85 -3.54 -15.46 -20.90
N GLU A 86 -3.76 -16.75 -21.16
CA GLU A 86 -3.80 -17.78 -20.12
C GLU A 86 -2.46 -17.93 -19.41
N ILE A 87 -1.34 -17.86 -20.14
CA ILE A 87 0.01 -17.90 -19.58
C ILE A 87 0.21 -16.71 -18.65
N VAL A 88 -0.11 -15.49 -19.10
CA VAL A 88 -0.01 -14.28 -18.25
C VAL A 88 -0.85 -14.43 -16.97
N GLN A 89 -2.06 -14.98 -17.07
CA GLN A 89 -2.91 -15.18 -15.89
C GLN A 89 -2.36 -16.23 -14.92
N LYS A 90 -1.88 -17.36 -15.44
CA LYS A 90 -1.26 -18.42 -14.62
C LYS A 90 0.03 -17.95 -13.96
N GLN A 91 0.79 -17.14 -14.67
CA GLN A 91 2.02 -16.51 -14.20
C GLN A 91 1.71 -15.59 -13.01
N LYS A 92 0.74 -14.67 -13.13
CA LYS A 92 0.26 -13.84 -12.01
C LYS A 92 -0.20 -14.66 -10.80
N SER A 93 -0.95 -15.75 -11.04
CA SER A 93 -1.44 -16.62 -9.97
C SER A 93 -0.30 -17.33 -9.24
N ARG A 94 0.73 -17.78 -9.98
CA ARG A 94 1.93 -18.38 -9.40
C ARG A 94 2.71 -17.37 -8.58
N ASP A 95 2.91 -16.16 -9.11
CA ASP A 95 3.68 -15.12 -8.44
C ASP A 95 2.99 -14.68 -7.14
N LEU A 96 1.66 -14.58 -7.13
CA LEU A 96 0.87 -14.40 -5.90
C LEU A 96 1.12 -15.52 -4.86
N LEU A 97 1.07 -16.78 -5.28
CA LEU A 97 1.29 -17.90 -4.36
C LEU A 97 2.74 -17.95 -3.85
N ALA A 98 3.71 -17.67 -4.72
CA ALA A 98 5.13 -17.59 -4.33
C ALA A 98 5.35 -16.44 -3.33
N ALA A 99 4.73 -15.28 -3.57
CA ALA A 99 4.75 -14.15 -2.66
C ALA A 99 4.17 -14.54 -1.28
N ILE A 100 2.97 -15.13 -1.23
CA ILE A 100 2.35 -15.59 0.04
C ILE A 100 3.23 -16.62 0.77
N LEU A 101 3.97 -17.46 0.04
CA LEU A 101 4.89 -18.44 0.61
C LEU A 101 6.25 -17.86 1.02
N GLY A 102 6.51 -16.57 0.79
CA GLY A 102 7.79 -15.92 1.08
C GLY A 102 8.89 -16.22 0.05
N GLU A 103 8.54 -16.79 -1.10
CA GLU A 103 9.49 -17.21 -2.16
C GLU A 103 9.57 -16.20 -3.32
N GLY A 104 8.98 -15.02 -3.19
CA GLY A 104 8.94 -13.99 -4.25
C GLY A 104 8.88 -12.55 -3.72
N ASP A 105 8.96 -11.59 -4.64
CA ASP A 105 8.80 -10.17 -4.35
C ASP A 105 7.33 -9.88 -3.98
N LEU A 106 7.13 -9.55 -2.71
CA LEU A 106 5.83 -9.28 -2.11
C LEU A 106 5.40 -7.82 -2.29
N LYS A 107 6.29 -6.92 -2.75
CA LYS A 107 6.04 -5.47 -2.76
C LYS A 107 4.82 -5.10 -3.57
N SER A 108 4.77 -5.55 -4.83
CA SER A 108 3.62 -5.29 -5.72
C SER A 108 2.30 -5.83 -5.18
N TRP A 109 2.32 -6.98 -4.50
CA TRP A 109 1.12 -7.55 -3.91
C TRP A 109 0.62 -6.78 -2.69
N HIS A 110 1.54 -6.34 -1.81
CA HIS A 110 1.18 -5.48 -0.67
C HIS A 110 0.63 -4.15 -1.15
N GLU A 111 1.25 -3.54 -2.17
CA GLU A 111 0.79 -2.29 -2.78
C GLU A 111 -0.63 -2.46 -3.36
N ASP A 112 -0.86 -3.48 -4.18
CA ASP A 112 -2.18 -3.76 -4.80
C ASP A 112 -3.28 -3.99 -3.74
N LEU A 113 -3.00 -4.77 -2.69
CA LEU A 113 -3.99 -5.03 -1.64
C LEU A 113 -4.21 -3.84 -0.72
N ASN A 114 -3.18 -3.04 -0.46
CA ASN A 114 -3.33 -1.82 0.32
C ASN A 114 -4.21 -0.79 -0.42
N GLU A 115 -4.18 -0.76 -1.75
CA GLU A 115 -5.10 0.05 -2.54
C GLU A 115 -6.52 -0.53 -2.59
N LEU A 116 -6.66 -1.82 -2.88
CA LEU A 116 -7.97 -2.45 -3.11
C LEU A 116 -8.76 -2.76 -1.82
N ALA A 117 -8.07 -3.13 -0.75
CA ALA A 117 -8.68 -3.61 0.49
C ALA A 117 -7.78 -3.36 1.72
N PRO A 118 -7.47 -2.10 2.06
CA PRO A 118 -6.48 -1.74 3.09
C PRO A 118 -6.78 -2.32 4.48
N ASP A 119 -8.05 -2.30 4.90
CA ASP A 119 -8.42 -2.81 6.22
C ASP A 119 -8.31 -4.35 6.28
N ALA A 120 -8.71 -5.05 5.21
CA ALA A 120 -8.60 -6.51 5.14
C ALA A 120 -7.14 -6.97 5.06
N HIS A 121 -6.28 -6.18 4.42
CA HIS A 121 -4.85 -6.42 4.37
C HIS A 121 -4.19 -6.27 5.74
N LEU A 122 -4.52 -5.21 6.49
CA LEU A 122 -4.06 -5.01 7.86
C LEU A 122 -4.50 -6.16 8.78
N ASP A 123 -5.77 -6.56 8.72
CA ASP A 123 -6.31 -7.69 9.46
C ASP A 123 -5.60 -9.01 9.12
N TRP A 124 -5.25 -9.20 7.85
CA TRP A 124 -4.51 -10.37 7.39
C TRP A 124 -3.09 -10.39 7.94
N LEU A 125 -2.37 -9.27 7.94
CA LEU A 125 -1.04 -9.13 8.54
C LEU A 125 -1.06 -9.47 10.03
N ILE A 126 -2.05 -8.96 10.77
CA ILE A 126 -2.23 -9.27 12.19
C ILE A 126 -2.45 -10.78 12.40
N LYS A 127 -3.23 -11.43 11.53
CA LYS A 127 -3.43 -12.89 11.56
C LYS A 127 -2.17 -13.71 11.22
N GLN A 128 -1.23 -13.14 10.47
CA GLN A 128 0.07 -13.79 10.21
C GLN A 128 1.05 -13.68 11.40
N GLY A 129 0.67 -12.98 12.47
CA GLY A 129 1.45 -12.89 13.70
C GLY A 129 2.20 -11.58 13.90
N PHE A 130 2.09 -10.62 12.97
CA PHE A 130 2.61 -9.26 13.15
C PHE A 130 1.74 -8.50 14.16
N CYS A 131 2.36 -7.76 15.09
CA CYS A 131 1.61 -6.80 15.88
C CYS A 131 1.11 -5.65 15.00
N GLU A 132 0.12 -4.86 15.47
CA GLU A 132 -0.42 -3.72 14.72
C GLU A 132 0.68 -2.75 14.27
N LYS A 133 1.68 -2.51 15.14
CA LYS A 133 2.83 -1.66 14.84
C LYS A 133 3.70 -2.20 13.70
N GLU A 134 4.02 -3.48 13.70
CA GLU A 134 4.79 -4.13 12.63
C GLU A 134 3.98 -4.15 11.33
N ALA A 135 2.69 -4.45 11.41
CA ALA A 135 1.80 -4.45 10.25
C ALA A 135 1.69 -3.04 9.61
N LEU A 136 1.61 -1.99 10.42
CA LEU A 136 1.66 -0.61 9.94
C LEU A 136 3.03 -0.25 9.34
N ARG A 137 4.14 -0.68 9.96
CA ARG A 137 5.49 -0.46 9.41
C ARG A 137 5.72 -1.22 8.09
N LEU A 138 5.19 -2.43 7.96
CA LEU A 138 5.19 -3.19 6.72
C LEU A 138 4.41 -2.47 5.63
N LYS A 139 3.21 -1.98 5.97
CA LYS A 139 2.34 -1.26 5.05
C LYS A 139 2.95 0.04 4.55
N TRP A 140 3.62 0.80 5.41
CA TRP A 140 4.07 2.16 5.08
C TRP A 140 5.56 2.28 4.74
N LEU A 141 6.44 1.49 5.37
CA LEU A 141 7.89 1.71 5.28
C LEU A 141 8.58 0.69 4.38
N SER A 142 8.52 -0.59 4.76
CA SER A 142 9.30 -1.62 4.09
C SER A 142 8.65 -2.11 2.79
N LYS A 143 7.31 -2.20 2.78
CA LYS A 143 6.50 -2.72 1.67
C LYS A 143 6.86 -4.15 1.23
N ASN A 144 7.87 -4.80 1.84
CA ASN A 144 8.33 -6.15 1.54
C ASN A 144 8.52 -6.95 2.85
N MET A 145 7.68 -7.96 3.07
CA MET A 145 7.67 -8.76 4.29
C MET A 145 8.99 -9.53 4.53
N ASN A 146 9.69 -9.93 3.47
CA ASN A 146 10.87 -10.81 3.59
C ASN A 146 12.15 -10.05 3.97
N GLU A 147 12.18 -8.74 3.69
CA GLU A 147 13.32 -7.86 3.96
C GLU A 147 12.99 -6.86 5.08
N HIS A 148 11.83 -7.03 5.74
CA HIS A 148 11.31 -6.08 6.70
C HIS A 148 12.25 -5.79 7.84
N ASP A 149 12.84 -6.83 8.45
CA ASP A 149 13.67 -6.67 9.63
C ASP A 149 14.98 -5.93 9.31
N GLU A 150 15.62 -6.28 8.18
CA GLU A 150 16.85 -5.60 7.71
C GLU A 150 16.55 -4.16 7.29
N TYR A 151 15.48 -3.94 6.51
CA TYR A 151 15.02 -2.62 6.13
C TYR A 151 14.73 -1.75 7.36
N MET A 152 14.02 -2.29 8.35
CA MET A 152 13.68 -1.54 9.56
C MET A 152 14.90 -1.27 10.43
N ALA A 153 15.87 -2.17 10.51
CA ALA A 153 17.12 -1.92 11.23
C ALA A 153 17.89 -0.75 10.61
N ASP A 154 18.03 -0.74 9.29
CA ASP A 154 18.68 0.35 8.55
C ASP A 154 17.90 1.66 8.66
N PHE A 155 16.58 1.61 8.51
CA PHE A 155 15.70 2.76 8.68
C PHE A 155 15.90 3.36 10.09
N MET A 156 15.80 2.54 11.15
CA MET A 156 15.98 3.03 12.52
C MET A 156 17.36 3.63 12.74
N LYS A 157 18.42 3.08 12.14
CA LYS A 157 19.79 3.61 12.22
C LYS A 157 19.93 5.01 11.61
N VAL A 158 19.21 5.29 10.51
CA VAL A 158 19.15 6.64 9.93
C VAL A 158 18.44 7.60 10.87
N PHE A 159 17.30 7.21 11.42
CA PHE A 159 16.41 8.10 12.20
C PHE A 159 16.77 8.24 13.69
N GLU A 160 17.64 7.39 14.24
CA GLU A 160 18.00 7.36 15.67
C GLU A 160 18.46 8.74 16.18
N THR A 161 19.35 9.40 15.44
CA THR A 161 20.00 10.66 15.84
C THR A 161 19.20 11.91 15.48
N LEU A 162 18.14 11.78 14.68
CA LEU A 162 17.35 12.92 14.21
C LEU A 162 16.42 13.43 15.32
N GLU A 163 16.37 14.74 15.52
CA GLU A 163 15.45 15.34 16.48
C GLU A 163 14.00 15.29 15.99
N HIS A 164 13.80 15.50 14.69
CA HIS A 164 12.50 15.51 14.03
C HIS A 164 12.25 14.21 13.28
N TRP A 165 11.04 13.66 13.39
CA TRP A 165 10.57 12.50 12.59
C TRP A 165 9.71 12.91 11.39
N GLY A 166 9.55 14.22 11.18
CA GLY A 166 8.89 14.82 10.03
C GLY A 166 9.00 16.34 10.08
N PRO A 167 8.56 17.05 9.03
CA PRO A 167 8.58 18.52 9.01
C PRO A 167 7.80 19.13 10.19
N GLY A 168 8.44 20.00 10.95
CA GLY A 168 7.91 20.58 12.19
C GLY A 168 8.64 21.86 12.58
N SER A 169 7.94 22.82 13.17
CA SER A 169 8.61 23.96 13.80
C SER A 169 7.81 24.54 14.97
N ASP A 170 8.52 24.95 16.02
CA ASP A 170 7.92 25.62 17.16
C ASP A 170 7.10 26.85 16.74
N VAL A 171 7.55 27.57 15.70
CA VAL A 171 6.86 28.77 15.20
C VAL A 171 5.49 28.42 14.61
N ASP A 172 5.39 27.34 13.83
CA ASP A 172 4.12 26.91 13.23
C ASP A 172 3.15 26.40 14.31
N THR A 173 3.63 25.61 15.28
CA THR A 173 2.82 25.15 16.42
C THR A 173 2.32 26.33 17.25
N LYS A 174 3.19 27.31 17.59
CA LYS A 174 2.79 28.54 18.29
C LYS A 174 1.79 29.35 17.49
N HIS A 175 2.00 29.46 16.17
CA HIS A 175 1.07 30.19 15.30
C HIS A 175 -0.31 29.50 15.28
N ALA A 176 -0.37 28.19 15.11
CA ALA A 176 -1.62 27.44 15.16
C ALA A 176 -2.35 27.63 16.49
N LEU A 177 -1.63 27.55 17.61
CA LEU A 177 -2.18 27.76 18.95
C LEU A 177 -2.76 29.18 19.11
N SER A 178 -2.06 30.20 18.60
CA SER A 178 -2.49 31.61 18.67
C SER A 178 -3.77 31.92 17.86
N LEU A 179 -4.12 31.06 16.90
CA LEU A 179 -5.31 31.20 16.07
C LEU A 179 -6.55 30.53 16.68
N LEU A 180 -6.39 29.80 17.79
CA LEU A 180 -7.50 29.18 18.49
C LEU A 180 -8.39 30.25 19.16
N PRO A 181 -9.72 30.10 19.12
CA PRO A 181 -10.62 31.09 19.73
C PRO A 181 -10.51 31.20 21.26
N SER A 182 -10.00 30.15 21.92
CA SER A 182 -9.81 30.11 23.37
C SER A 182 -8.63 29.19 23.73
N LEU A 183 -7.90 29.54 24.79
CA LEU A 183 -6.83 28.70 25.30
C LEU A 183 -7.39 27.37 25.85
N PRO A 184 -6.82 26.22 25.44
CA PRO A 184 -7.25 24.92 25.93
C PRO A 184 -6.88 24.70 27.40
N LYS A 185 -7.62 23.82 28.07
CA LYS A 185 -7.26 23.31 29.40
C LYS A 185 -6.90 21.83 29.38
N ASN A 186 -7.47 21.06 28.45
CA ASN A 186 -7.21 19.64 28.27
C ASN A 186 -6.92 19.38 26.79
N ILE A 187 -5.69 18.97 26.48
CA ILE A 187 -5.22 18.68 25.14
C ILE A 187 -4.96 17.18 25.03
N LEU A 188 -5.49 16.55 23.99
CA LEU A 188 -5.04 15.24 23.55
C LEU A 188 -4.11 15.43 22.34
N GLU A 189 -2.83 15.09 22.48
CA GLU A 189 -1.90 15.07 21.35
C GLU A 189 -1.74 13.64 20.82
N ILE A 190 -2.06 13.43 19.55
CA ILE A 190 -2.07 12.11 18.90
C ILE A 190 -0.87 11.97 17.97
N GLY A 191 -0.04 10.96 18.22
CA GLY A 191 1.21 10.75 17.50
C GLY A 191 2.24 11.81 17.87
N CYS A 192 2.48 11.99 19.17
CA CYS A 192 3.36 13.05 19.68
C CYS A 192 4.84 12.82 19.31
N GLY A 193 5.23 11.59 18.97
CA GLY A 193 6.62 11.22 18.68
C GLY A 193 7.57 11.67 19.79
N LYS A 194 8.64 12.38 19.41
CA LYS A 194 9.61 12.96 20.35
C LYS A 194 9.07 14.18 21.13
N GLY A 195 7.84 14.60 20.91
CA GLY A 195 7.09 15.62 21.66
C GLY A 195 7.57 17.06 21.45
N LEU A 196 7.87 17.40 20.20
CA LEU A 196 8.26 18.76 19.81
C LEU A 196 7.08 19.73 19.95
N ALA A 197 5.93 19.38 19.37
CA ALA A 197 4.70 20.14 19.56
C ALA A 197 4.24 20.10 21.03
N THR A 198 4.32 18.95 21.70
CA THR A 198 4.02 18.83 23.14
C THR A 198 4.74 19.87 23.99
N LYS A 199 6.05 20.04 23.77
CA LYS A 199 6.87 21.02 24.50
C LYS A 199 6.34 22.43 24.30
N VAL A 200 6.06 22.81 23.05
CA VAL A 200 5.54 24.13 22.71
C VAL A 200 4.17 24.36 23.37
N LEU A 201 3.28 23.37 23.31
CA LEU A 201 1.96 23.46 23.93
C LEU A 201 2.06 23.64 25.45
N ALA A 202 3.02 22.99 26.11
CA ALA A 202 3.25 23.12 27.55
C ALA A 202 3.90 24.46 27.95
N GLU A 203 4.73 25.04 27.08
CA GLU A 203 5.36 26.34 27.32
C GLU A 203 4.37 27.50 27.12
N GLU A 204 3.39 27.35 26.23
CA GLU A 204 2.47 28.41 25.82
C GLU A 204 1.09 28.32 26.51
N THR A 205 0.83 27.26 27.28
CA THR A 205 -0.45 27.05 27.97
C THR A 205 -0.26 26.55 29.40
N GLU A 206 -1.34 26.55 30.18
CA GLU A 206 -1.43 25.85 31.47
C GLU A 206 -2.23 24.54 31.35
N ALA A 207 -2.37 24.01 30.13
CA ALA A 207 -3.20 22.85 29.86
C ALA A 207 -2.57 21.57 30.42
N ILE A 208 -3.42 20.60 30.76
CA ILE A 208 -2.99 19.21 30.90
C ILE A 208 -2.96 18.59 29.50
N ILE A 209 -1.80 18.07 29.12
CA ILE A 209 -1.53 17.47 27.83
C ILE A 209 -1.43 15.96 28.03
N THR A 210 -2.39 15.24 27.48
CA THR A 210 -2.31 13.79 27.31
C THR A 210 -1.67 13.52 25.95
N ALA A 211 -0.39 13.14 25.94
CA ALA A 211 0.38 12.85 24.74
C ALA A 211 0.43 11.33 24.50
N ILE A 212 -0.01 10.90 23.31
CA ILE A 212 -0.04 9.48 22.95
C ILE A 212 0.81 9.17 21.73
N ASP A 213 1.43 7.99 21.76
CA ASP A 213 2.19 7.42 20.65
C ASP A 213 2.22 5.89 20.78
N ASN A 214 2.60 5.18 19.71
CA ASN A 214 2.80 3.72 19.75
C ASN A 214 4.27 3.32 20.01
N GLU A 215 5.15 4.31 20.21
CA GLU A 215 6.58 4.11 20.49
C GLU A 215 6.94 4.50 21.93
N GLN A 216 7.09 3.50 22.81
CA GLN A 216 7.39 3.72 24.23
C GLN A 216 8.68 4.51 24.43
N SER A 217 9.70 4.25 23.62
CA SER A 217 10.98 4.97 23.71
C SER A 217 10.86 6.47 23.44
N ALA A 218 9.88 6.87 22.62
CA ALA A 218 9.55 8.27 22.36
C ALA A 218 8.91 8.91 23.60
N LEU A 219 7.93 8.22 24.21
CA LEU A 219 7.24 8.65 25.42
C LEU A 219 8.18 8.74 26.63
N ASP A 220 9.11 7.80 26.78
CA ASP A 220 10.13 7.83 27.83
C ASP A 220 11.07 9.03 27.67
N SER A 221 11.42 9.35 26.42
CA SER A 221 12.25 10.52 26.10
C SER A 221 11.51 11.83 26.34
N LEU A 222 10.21 11.88 26.00
CA LEU A 222 9.33 13.01 26.27
C LEU A 222 9.17 13.26 27.78
N THR A 223 8.91 12.19 28.55
CA THR A 223 8.75 12.25 30.01
C THR A 223 10.02 12.80 30.67
N ARG A 224 11.19 12.27 30.32
CA ARG A 224 12.49 12.76 30.82
C ARG A 224 12.72 14.23 30.50
N ARG A 225 12.34 14.68 29.29
CA ARG A 225 12.45 16.10 28.91
C ARG A 225 11.57 16.99 29.79
N PHE A 226 10.32 16.57 30.05
CA PHE A 226 9.41 17.34 30.89
C PHE A 226 9.82 17.38 32.36
N GLU A 227 10.46 16.31 32.87
CA GLU A 227 11.11 16.32 34.19
C GLU A 227 12.23 17.36 34.25
N GLN A 228 13.09 17.42 33.23
CA GLN A 228 14.19 18.40 33.15
C GLN A 228 13.70 19.85 33.04
N LEU A 229 12.59 20.07 32.33
CA LEU A 229 11.97 21.38 32.18
C LEU A 229 11.11 21.79 33.39
N GLY A 230 10.86 20.88 34.35
CA GLY A 230 9.98 21.13 35.48
C GLY A 230 8.49 21.22 35.11
N LEU A 231 8.11 20.69 33.95
CA LEU A 231 6.75 20.75 33.39
C LEU A 231 5.96 19.46 33.57
N SER A 232 6.49 18.45 34.29
CA SER A 232 5.86 17.12 34.43
C SER A 232 4.40 17.14 34.92
N LYS A 233 3.98 18.18 35.65
CA LYS A 233 2.59 18.31 36.12
C LYS A 233 1.58 18.55 34.99
N GLN A 234 2.04 19.01 33.84
CA GLN A 234 1.22 19.27 32.65
C GLN A 234 1.18 18.08 31.69
N LEU A 235 1.96 17.02 31.93
CA LEU A 235 2.11 15.93 30.98
C LEU A 235 1.60 14.60 31.53
N GLU A 236 0.72 13.98 30.75
CA GLU A 236 0.35 12.57 30.85
C GLU A 236 0.77 11.87 29.56
N THR A 237 1.48 10.75 29.65
CA THR A 237 1.86 9.96 28.48
C THR A 237 1.10 8.64 28.46
N ALA A 238 0.68 8.18 27.28
CA ALA A 238 0.08 6.85 27.13
C ALA A 238 0.53 6.17 25.84
N ASN A 239 1.01 4.93 25.96
CA ASN A 239 1.34 4.09 24.80
C ASN A 239 0.06 3.49 24.22
N VAL A 240 -0.46 4.11 23.16
CA VAL A 240 -1.80 3.84 22.65
C VAL A 240 -1.79 3.99 21.13
N SER A 241 -2.48 3.08 20.43
CA SER A 241 -2.74 3.22 19.00
C SER A 241 -3.77 4.32 18.73
N MET A 242 -3.47 5.22 17.80
CA MET A 242 -4.40 6.28 17.35
C MET A 242 -5.70 5.74 16.74
N THR A 243 -5.73 4.46 16.36
CA THR A 243 -6.90 3.78 15.79
C THR A 243 -7.92 3.39 16.86
N ASN A 244 -7.51 3.27 18.12
CA ASN A 244 -8.35 2.80 19.23
C ASN A 244 -8.05 3.59 20.51
N LEU A 245 -8.64 4.78 20.61
CA LEU A 245 -8.44 5.69 21.73
C LEU A 245 -9.22 5.25 22.98
N PRO A 246 -8.57 5.01 24.13
CA PRO A 246 -9.20 4.51 25.35
C PRO A 246 -9.74 5.65 26.23
N PHE A 247 -10.30 6.70 25.62
CA PHE A 247 -10.77 7.89 26.32
C PHE A 247 -12.29 7.99 26.30
N ASP A 248 -12.85 8.50 27.39
CA ASP A 248 -14.27 8.79 27.48
C ASP A 248 -14.68 9.87 26.48
N LYS A 249 -15.95 9.85 26.09
CA LYS A 249 -16.51 10.87 25.22
C LYS A 249 -16.39 12.26 25.85
N GLU A 250 -16.11 13.25 25.02
CA GLU A 250 -16.06 14.67 25.42
C GLU A 250 -15.04 14.99 26.52
N SER A 251 -13.92 14.25 26.56
CA SER A 251 -12.86 14.44 27.54
C SER A 251 -12.00 15.68 27.26
N PHE A 252 -11.76 16.01 25.99
CA PHE A 252 -10.75 17.00 25.60
C PHE A 252 -11.34 18.28 24.99
N ASP A 253 -10.69 19.41 25.27
CA ASP A 253 -10.99 20.70 24.64
C ASP A 253 -10.42 20.75 23.23
N ILE A 254 -9.23 20.17 23.04
CA ILE A 254 -8.51 20.15 21.77
C ILE A 254 -7.90 18.78 21.53
N ILE A 255 -7.94 18.35 20.28
CA ILE A 255 -7.10 17.27 19.76
C ILE A 255 -6.04 17.89 18.85
N TRP A 256 -4.77 17.58 19.09
CA TRP A 256 -3.61 18.06 18.34
C TRP A 256 -2.93 16.89 17.64
N SER A 257 -2.59 17.02 16.36
CA SER A 257 -1.96 15.94 15.58
C SER A 257 -1.14 16.53 14.43
N GLU A 258 0.18 16.64 14.61
CA GLU A 258 1.07 17.09 13.54
C GLU A 258 1.70 15.89 12.84
N GLY A 259 1.47 15.75 11.53
CA GLY A 259 2.17 14.76 10.71
C GLY A 259 1.86 13.31 11.06
N SER A 260 0.65 13.00 11.56
CA SER A 260 0.30 11.65 11.99
C SER A 260 -1.08 11.16 11.53
N ALA A 261 -2.04 12.06 11.25
CA ALA A 261 -3.39 11.69 10.84
C ALA A 261 -3.45 10.85 9.54
N TYR A 262 -2.47 11.02 8.64
CA TYR A 262 -2.40 10.28 7.38
C TYR A 262 -2.28 8.75 7.58
N ILE A 263 -1.75 8.30 8.72
CA ILE A 263 -1.59 6.87 9.05
C ILE A 263 -2.95 6.16 9.07
N MET A 264 -4.00 6.85 9.52
CA MET A 264 -5.38 6.36 9.50
C MET A 264 -6.13 6.70 8.21
N GLY A 265 -5.63 7.67 7.44
CA GLY A 265 -6.41 8.47 6.50
C GLY A 265 -7.18 9.57 7.24
N VAL A 266 -7.10 10.81 6.74
CA VAL A 266 -7.58 12.00 7.47
C VAL A 266 -9.07 11.93 7.76
N GLU A 267 -9.91 11.49 6.82
CA GLU A 267 -11.36 11.37 7.05
C GLU A 267 -11.70 10.37 8.16
N LYS A 268 -11.00 9.22 8.20
CA LYS A 268 -11.17 8.19 9.22
C LYS A 268 -10.68 8.66 10.59
N ALA A 269 -9.55 9.37 10.62
CA ALA A 269 -9.03 10.02 11.82
C ALA A 269 -10.05 11.00 12.41
N LEU A 270 -10.55 11.94 11.59
CA LEU A 270 -11.56 12.91 12.00
C LEU A 270 -12.81 12.23 12.58
N ALA A 271 -13.35 11.23 11.89
CA ALA A 271 -14.53 10.50 12.35
C ALA A 271 -14.27 9.75 13.68
N SER A 272 -13.13 9.09 13.81
CA SER A 272 -12.76 8.29 14.99
C SER A 272 -12.47 9.15 16.22
N TRP A 273 -11.84 10.31 16.02
CA TRP A 273 -11.40 11.18 17.11
C TRP A 273 -12.51 12.12 17.61
N LYS A 274 -13.51 12.45 16.76
CA LYS A 274 -14.65 13.32 17.10
C LYS A 274 -15.35 13.04 18.43
N PRO A 275 -15.57 11.78 18.85
CA PRO A 275 -16.24 11.47 20.12
C PRO A 275 -15.45 11.91 21.35
N CYS A 276 -14.11 11.92 21.30
CA CYS A 276 -13.25 12.35 22.42
C CYS A 276 -13.30 13.86 22.66
N LEU A 277 -13.73 14.62 21.66
CA LEU A 277 -13.76 16.07 21.66
C LEU A 277 -15.06 16.62 22.27
N ARG A 278 -14.97 17.62 23.15
CA ARG A 278 -16.12 18.33 23.70
C ARG A 278 -16.98 19.00 22.63
N ALA A 279 -18.24 19.32 22.95
CA ALA A 279 -19.21 19.92 22.01
C ALA A 279 -18.76 21.24 21.35
N GLN A 280 -17.81 21.97 21.94
CA GLN A 280 -17.20 23.19 21.38
C GLN A 280 -15.67 23.05 21.26
N GLY A 281 -15.19 21.82 21.13
CA GLY A 281 -13.77 21.55 21.02
C GLY A 281 -13.22 21.75 19.61
N TYR A 282 -11.89 21.80 19.52
CA TYR A 282 -11.17 22.00 18.27
C TYR A 282 -10.28 20.81 17.92
N ILE A 283 -10.02 20.63 16.64
CA ILE A 283 -8.92 19.77 16.16
C ILE A 283 -7.91 20.67 15.46
N VAL A 284 -6.65 20.52 15.82
CA VAL A 284 -5.53 21.08 15.07
C VAL A 284 -4.76 19.92 14.48
N LEU A 285 -4.69 19.85 13.16
CA LEU A 285 -3.92 18.81 12.49
C LEU A 285 -3.10 19.34 11.33
N SER A 286 -1.98 18.71 11.03
CA SER A 286 -1.25 18.93 9.78
C SER A 286 -1.33 17.71 8.86
N ASP A 287 -1.51 17.98 7.57
CA ASP A 287 -1.61 16.96 6.52
C ASP A 287 -0.76 17.36 5.32
N MET A 288 -0.19 16.37 4.64
CA MET A 288 0.54 16.59 3.39
C MET A 288 -0.47 16.85 2.26
N VAL A 289 -0.34 17.98 1.56
CA VAL A 289 -1.27 18.39 0.50
C VAL A 289 -0.55 18.87 -0.75
N TRP A 290 -1.23 18.77 -1.90
CA TRP A 290 -0.81 19.44 -3.12
C TRP A 290 -1.02 20.95 -3.02
N ARG A 291 0.04 21.71 -3.38
CA ARG A 291 0.04 23.17 -3.51
C ARG A 291 -0.20 23.63 -4.95
N THR A 292 -0.12 22.71 -5.91
CA THR A 292 -0.35 22.94 -7.34
C THR A 292 -1.46 22.03 -7.88
N ASP A 293 -2.15 22.48 -8.93
CA ASP A 293 -3.11 21.68 -9.69
C ASP A 293 -2.44 20.74 -10.71
N LYS A 294 -1.13 20.95 -10.96
CA LYS A 294 -0.34 20.23 -11.96
C LYS A 294 0.99 19.77 -11.35
N PRO A 295 0.97 18.80 -10.43
CA PRO A 295 2.21 18.25 -9.89
C PRO A 295 3.03 17.54 -10.97
N SER A 296 4.34 17.56 -10.79
CA SER A 296 5.30 16.86 -11.64
C SER A 296 5.08 15.35 -11.52
N LYS A 297 5.42 14.61 -12.59
CA LYS A 297 5.19 13.15 -12.64
C LYS A 297 5.95 12.41 -11.56
N GLU A 298 7.14 12.89 -11.22
CA GLU A 298 8.01 12.36 -10.18
C GLU A 298 7.38 12.53 -8.79
N ALA A 299 6.86 13.72 -8.48
CA ALA A 299 6.13 13.97 -7.24
C ALA A 299 4.86 13.10 -7.15
N MET A 300 4.10 13.00 -8.25
CA MET A 300 2.92 12.13 -8.31
C MET A 300 3.28 10.67 -8.06
N ALA A 301 4.38 10.19 -8.65
CA ALA A 301 4.83 8.82 -8.48
C ALA A 301 5.19 8.52 -7.02
N LEU A 302 5.97 9.39 -6.36
CA LEU A 302 6.29 9.25 -4.94
C LEU A 302 5.02 9.19 -4.08
N TRP A 303 4.18 10.21 -4.17
CA TRP A 303 3.01 10.30 -3.29
C TRP A 303 1.94 9.24 -3.59
N SER A 304 1.84 8.74 -4.83
CA SER A 304 0.97 7.59 -5.14
C SER A 304 1.39 6.31 -4.41
N GLN A 305 2.64 6.21 -3.96
CA GLN A 305 3.16 5.07 -3.21
C GLN A 305 3.22 5.35 -1.70
N GLU A 306 3.60 6.57 -1.30
CA GLU A 306 3.79 6.92 0.12
C GLU A 306 2.54 7.42 0.81
N TYR A 307 1.72 8.21 0.12
CA TYR A 307 0.46 8.72 0.68
C TYR A 307 -0.59 8.95 -0.42
N PRO A 308 -1.28 7.90 -0.88
CA PRO A 308 -2.22 7.98 -1.99
C PRO A 308 -3.40 8.92 -1.75
N ASP A 309 -3.75 9.19 -0.48
CA ASP A 309 -4.78 10.15 -0.10
C ASP A 309 -4.25 11.60 -0.04
N ILE A 310 -3.10 11.92 -0.62
CA ILE A 310 -2.69 13.32 -0.77
C ILE A 310 -3.74 14.10 -1.57
N GLN A 311 -4.28 15.17 -0.98
CA GLN A 311 -5.33 15.99 -1.60
C GLN A 311 -4.85 17.41 -1.88
N GLN A 312 -5.59 18.15 -2.70
CA GLN A 312 -5.49 19.61 -2.72
C GLN A 312 -6.14 20.21 -1.47
N ILE A 313 -5.70 21.40 -1.07
CA ILE A 313 -6.24 22.13 0.09
C ILE A 313 -7.77 22.26 0.00
N ALA A 314 -8.31 22.63 -1.17
CA ALA A 314 -9.75 22.80 -1.37
C ALA A 314 -10.53 21.50 -1.10
N THR A 315 -10.07 20.38 -1.66
CA THR A 315 -10.66 19.05 -1.43
C THR A 315 -10.62 18.67 0.05
N ARG A 316 -9.48 18.91 0.72
CA ARG A 316 -9.33 18.58 2.14
C ARG A 316 -10.27 19.40 3.03
N VAL A 317 -10.46 20.68 2.71
CA VAL A 317 -11.44 21.55 3.38
C VAL A 317 -12.87 21.00 3.21
N GLU A 318 -13.25 20.57 2.00
CA GLU A 318 -14.57 19.97 1.77
C GLU A 318 -14.77 18.65 2.53
N GLN A 319 -13.75 17.80 2.59
CA GLN A 319 -13.76 16.55 3.38
C GLN A 319 -13.95 16.85 4.87
N MET A 320 -13.22 17.82 5.41
CA MET A 320 -13.36 18.24 6.82
C MET A 320 -14.77 18.75 7.12
N GLN A 321 -15.36 19.54 6.21
CA GLN A 321 -16.75 20.00 6.33
C GLN A 321 -17.74 18.84 6.31
N LYS A 322 -17.58 17.89 5.38
CA LYS A 322 -18.42 16.68 5.31
C LYS A 322 -18.31 15.82 6.57
N ALA A 323 -17.17 15.81 7.24
CA ALA A 323 -16.98 15.15 8.54
C ALA A 323 -17.66 15.89 9.72
N GLY A 324 -18.37 17.00 9.45
CA GLY A 324 -19.09 17.80 10.42
C GLY A 324 -18.16 18.66 11.28
N TYR A 325 -17.20 19.31 10.62
CA TYR A 325 -16.31 20.30 11.21
C TYR A 325 -16.37 21.60 10.43
N GLN A 326 -16.36 22.71 11.15
CA GLN A 326 -16.13 24.01 10.55
C GLN A 326 -14.62 24.26 10.46
N VAL A 327 -14.10 24.53 9.26
CA VAL A 327 -12.70 24.99 9.09
C VAL A 327 -12.61 26.45 9.53
N ILE A 328 -11.93 26.70 10.65
CA ILE A 328 -11.80 28.03 11.24
C ILE A 328 -10.67 28.80 10.57
N ARG A 329 -9.49 28.16 10.49
CA ARG A 329 -8.29 28.69 9.83
C ARG A 329 -7.49 27.53 9.25
N HIS A 330 -6.69 27.81 8.24
CA HIS A 330 -5.68 26.89 7.76
C HIS A 330 -4.55 27.69 7.10
N PHE A 331 -3.32 27.19 7.16
CA PHE A 331 -2.14 27.85 6.61
C PHE A 331 -1.06 26.84 6.24
N PRO A 332 -0.22 27.13 5.22
CA PRO A 332 0.88 26.24 4.88
C PRO A 332 1.93 26.27 5.98
N GLN A 333 2.51 25.12 6.30
CA GLN A 333 3.63 25.06 7.24
C GLN A 333 4.84 25.84 6.69
N SER A 334 5.60 26.47 7.57
CA SER A 334 6.72 27.31 7.18
C SER A 334 7.83 26.54 6.44
N LYS A 335 8.62 27.26 5.63
CA LYS A 335 9.85 26.70 5.05
C LYS A 335 10.81 26.20 6.13
N GLN A 336 10.85 26.86 7.29
CA GLN A 336 11.72 26.45 8.39
C GLN A 336 11.37 25.04 8.89
N ALA A 337 10.09 24.69 8.96
CA ALA A 337 9.68 23.35 9.36
C ALA A 337 10.21 22.26 8.42
N TRP A 338 10.28 22.54 7.12
CA TRP A 338 10.88 21.64 6.13
C TRP A 338 12.38 21.50 6.34
N LEU A 339 13.08 22.61 6.57
CA LEU A 339 14.54 22.61 6.79
C LEU A 339 14.91 21.90 8.10
N ASN A 340 14.12 22.07 9.16
CA ASN A 340 14.32 21.40 10.45
C ASN A 340 14.34 19.86 10.34
N TYR A 341 13.70 19.30 9.31
CA TYR A 341 13.66 17.87 9.06
C TYR A 341 14.66 17.45 7.97
N TYR A 342 14.58 18.06 6.79
CA TYR A 342 15.34 17.61 5.62
C TYR A 342 16.83 17.99 5.66
N GLU A 343 17.24 19.09 6.31
CA GLU A 343 18.67 19.42 6.42
C GLU A 343 19.43 18.41 7.31
N PRO A 344 18.98 18.11 8.55
CA PRO A 344 19.64 17.10 9.38
C PRO A 344 19.58 15.70 8.75
N LEU A 345 18.45 15.34 8.12
CA LEU A 345 18.31 14.07 7.42
C LEU A 345 19.29 13.94 6.25
N THR A 346 19.46 14.98 5.43
CA THR A 346 20.45 14.99 4.34
C THR A 346 21.87 14.84 4.86
N ALA A 347 22.21 15.52 5.96
CA ALA A 347 23.51 15.39 6.60
C ALA A 347 23.73 13.96 7.13
N ARG A 348 22.71 13.34 7.72
CA ARG A 348 22.74 11.98 8.24
C ARG A 348 22.88 10.92 7.13
N ILE A 349 22.20 11.11 6.00
CA ILE A 349 22.36 10.24 4.82
C ILE A 349 23.79 10.29 4.32
N THR A 350 24.36 11.50 4.20
CA THR A 350 25.75 11.70 3.75
C THR A 350 26.75 11.01 4.69
N GLU A 351 26.52 11.08 6.01
CA GLU A 351 27.36 10.42 7.02
C GLU A 351 27.37 8.89 6.87
N LEU A 352 26.21 8.30 6.55
CA LEU A 352 26.02 6.85 6.47
C LEU A 352 26.30 6.25 5.10
N GLU A 353 26.50 7.08 4.06
CA GLU A 353 26.59 6.64 2.66
C GLU A 353 27.71 5.63 2.41
N GLU A 354 28.88 5.82 3.02
CA GLU A 354 30.02 4.89 2.88
C GLU A 354 29.82 3.58 3.66
N GLU A 355 29.06 3.62 4.76
CA GLU A 355 28.83 2.46 5.62
C GLU A 355 27.69 1.57 5.10
N MET A 356 26.64 2.17 4.53
CA MET A 356 25.38 1.51 4.17
C MET A 356 25.18 1.43 2.65
N THR A 357 26.26 1.16 1.90
CA THR A 357 26.26 1.18 0.42
C THR A 357 25.27 0.23 -0.26
N SER A 358 24.88 -0.87 0.39
CA SER A 358 23.90 -1.83 -0.11
C SER A 358 22.51 -1.70 0.52
N SER A 359 22.29 -0.69 1.37
CA SER A 359 21.03 -0.51 2.09
C SER A 359 19.93 0.00 1.17
N VAL A 360 18.87 -0.80 1.03
CA VAL A 360 17.65 -0.40 0.31
C VAL A 360 16.97 0.76 1.04
N ALA A 361 16.89 0.72 2.37
CA ALA A 361 16.29 1.79 3.17
C ALA A 361 17.02 3.13 2.99
N LEU A 362 18.37 3.14 3.00
CA LEU A 362 19.11 4.38 2.76
C LEU A 362 18.87 4.92 1.34
N SER A 363 18.81 4.03 0.34
CA SER A 363 18.51 4.41 -1.04
C SER A 363 17.11 5.02 -1.19
N ASP A 364 16.10 4.40 -0.59
CA ASP A 364 14.71 4.88 -0.62
C ASP A 364 14.56 6.23 0.09
N ILE A 365 15.16 6.38 1.28
CA ILE A 365 15.18 7.65 2.01
C ILE A 365 15.91 8.73 1.18
N LYS A 366 17.04 8.42 0.54
CA LYS A 366 17.77 9.36 -0.32
C LYS A 366 16.92 9.79 -1.51
N HIS A 367 16.15 8.87 -2.09
CA HIS A 367 15.22 9.17 -3.17
C HIS A 367 14.08 10.09 -2.71
N GLU A 368 13.48 9.82 -1.54
CA GLU A 368 12.47 10.69 -0.93
C GLU A 368 13.02 12.09 -0.70
N VAL A 369 14.20 12.22 -0.09
CA VAL A 369 14.84 13.52 0.18
C VAL A 369 15.11 14.30 -1.11
N ASP A 370 15.57 13.65 -2.18
CA ASP A 370 15.78 14.31 -3.48
C ASP A 370 14.47 14.89 -4.03
N ILE A 371 13.39 14.10 -4.05
CA ILE A 371 12.09 14.56 -4.55
C ILE A 371 11.53 15.66 -3.64
N CYS A 372 11.51 15.45 -2.32
CA CYS A 372 10.95 16.38 -1.35
C CYS A 372 11.71 17.71 -1.28
N THR A 373 13.00 17.73 -1.59
CA THR A 373 13.78 18.98 -1.67
C THR A 373 13.62 19.68 -3.03
N ARG A 374 13.60 18.94 -4.14
CA ARG A 374 13.47 19.51 -5.50
C ARG A 374 12.08 20.03 -5.81
N PHE A 375 11.04 19.38 -5.31
CA PHE A 375 9.64 19.67 -5.58
C PHE A 375 8.90 20.26 -4.37
N ALA A 376 9.63 20.86 -3.41
CA ALA A 376 9.10 21.44 -2.17
C ALA A 376 8.05 22.56 -2.37
N ASP A 377 7.95 23.11 -3.58
CA ASP A 377 6.94 24.12 -3.94
C ASP A 377 5.64 23.50 -4.45
N GLU A 378 5.63 22.22 -4.86
CA GLU A 378 4.47 21.54 -5.44
C GLU A 378 3.55 20.90 -4.39
N PHE A 379 4.10 20.52 -3.25
CA PHE A 379 3.37 19.93 -2.14
C PHE A 379 3.96 20.42 -0.82
N GLY A 380 3.21 20.23 0.25
CA GLY A 380 3.79 20.30 1.57
C GLY A 380 2.75 20.18 2.68
N TYR A 381 3.23 20.10 3.91
CA TYR A 381 2.35 20.10 5.07
C TYR A 381 1.56 21.40 5.17
N HIS A 382 0.29 21.25 5.48
CA HIS A 382 -0.66 22.34 5.68
C HIS A 382 -1.40 22.10 7.00
N VAL A 383 -1.44 23.14 7.84
CA VAL A 383 -2.07 23.08 9.15
C VAL A 383 -3.52 23.50 9.02
N PHE A 384 -4.43 22.74 9.62
CA PHE A 384 -5.87 22.97 9.65
C PHE A 384 -6.36 23.09 11.09
N ILE A 385 -7.17 24.11 11.36
CA ILE A 385 -7.81 24.35 12.65
C ILE A 385 -9.32 24.22 12.45
N LEU A 386 -9.89 23.22 13.11
CA LEU A 386 -11.24 22.75 12.90
C LEU A 386 -12.05 22.92 14.19
N ALA A 387 -13.26 23.44 14.10
CA ALA A 387 -14.21 23.43 15.21
C ALA A 387 -15.23 22.30 14.99
N LYS A 388 -15.52 21.54 16.05
CA LYS A 388 -16.58 20.53 16.02
C LYS A 388 -17.94 21.20 15.79
N GLU A 389 -18.69 20.77 14.78
CA GLU A 389 -20.07 21.19 14.62
C GLU A 389 -20.99 20.49 15.63
N LYS A 390 -22.08 21.17 15.99
CA LYS A 390 -23.06 20.71 16.99
C LYS A 390 -23.86 19.50 16.55
#